data_AF-A0A822B674-F1
#
_entry.id   AF-A0A822B674-F1
#
_cell.length_a   1.000
_cell.length_b   1.000
_cell.length_c   1.000
_cell.angle_alpha   90.00
_cell.angle_beta   90.00
_cell.angle_gamma   90.00
#
_symmetry.space_group_name_H-M   'P 1'
#
loop_
_entity.id
_entity.type
_entity.pdbx_description
1 polymer ?
#
loop_
_entity_poly.entity_id
_entity_poly.type
_entity_poly.pdbx_seq_one_letter_code
_entity_poly.pdbx_strand_id
1 'polypeptide(L)'
;MEFVPMLWSTNKGHDGNVFLSQAKGAKVVLGFNEPERADQASMDPAWAARAWMQYIEPLRAQGTRLGSPAIASTDEGLNWMQRFLSELDRVGGRIDFLALHWYGRGANNFINWITKARQRFGDRYPVWVTEFACTSWNPSQPVSQQEVNEFMRQSIATLDSLIWVERYAWFGAQRQLDAALGSTNCLIASNGQLSELGKTYVYGF
;
A
#
# COMPACT_ATOMS: atom_id res chain seq x y z
N MET A 1 13.29 -11.46 7.10
CA MET A 1 11.96 -10.85 6.90
C MET A 1 11.72 -9.88 8.04
N GLU A 2 11.24 -8.68 7.74
CA GLU A 2 10.95 -7.64 8.73
C GLU A 2 9.44 -7.46 8.82
N PHE A 3 8.88 -7.48 10.03
CA PHE A 3 7.48 -7.11 10.25
C PHE A 3 7.34 -5.58 10.27
N VAL A 4 6.36 -5.05 9.54
CA VAL A 4 6.08 -3.61 9.46
C VAL A 4 4.68 -3.35 10.03
N PRO A 5 4.56 -2.75 11.24
CA PRO A 5 3.26 -2.41 11.81
C PRO A 5 2.54 -1.35 10.97
N MET A 6 1.22 -1.43 10.93
CA MET A 6 0.34 -0.44 10.29
C MET A 6 -0.69 0.05 11.28
N LEU A 7 -0.89 1.37 11.37
CA LEU A 7 -2.07 1.92 12.01
C LEU A 7 -3.17 2.03 10.96
N TRP A 8 -3.97 0.97 10.80
CA TRP A 8 -4.96 0.87 9.73
C TRP A 8 -5.98 2.03 9.75
N SER A 9 -6.47 2.40 10.94
CA SER A 9 -7.33 3.56 11.20
C SER A 9 -7.26 3.97 12.67
N THR A 10 -7.85 5.11 13.06
CA THR A 10 -8.18 5.45 14.47
C THR A 10 -9.68 5.49 14.74
N ASN A 11 -10.47 4.86 13.88
CA ASN A 11 -11.90 4.65 14.03
C ASN A 11 -12.22 3.16 13.78
N LYS A 12 -13.51 2.80 13.65
CA LYS A 12 -13.94 1.42 13.31
C LYS A 12 -13.33 0.34 14.22
N GLY A 13 -13.12 0.65 15.50
CA GLY A 13 -12.57 -0.28 16.50
C GLY A 13 -11.03 -0.37 16.54
N HIS A 14 -10.31 0.43 15.75
CA HIS A 14 -8.86 0.51 15.81
C HIS A 14 -8.40 1.55 16.84
N ASP A 15 -7.61 1.11 17.82
CA ASP A 15 -7.08 1.95 18.89
C ASP A 15 -5.63 2.39 18.59
N GLY A 16 -5.44 3.70 18.42
CA GLY A 16 -4.14 4.30 18.17
C GLY A 16 -3.14 4.13 19.33
N ASN A 17 -3.61 4.03 20.59
CA ASN A 17 -2.73 3.77 21.74
C ASN A 17 -2.20 2.33 21.72
N VAL A 18 -3.05 1.37 21.35
CA VAL A 18 -2.64 -0.03 21.19
C VAL A 18 -1.57 -0.10 20.11
N PHE A 19 -1.80 0.50 18.94
CA PHE A 19 -0.79 0.58 17.88
C PHE A 19 0.50 1.22 18.38
N LEU A 20 0.43 2.41 18.98
CA LEU A 20 1.61 3.14 19.45
C LEU A 20 2.42 2.30 20.45
N SER A 21 1.75 1.54 21.33
CA SER A 21 2.41 0.65 22.28
C SER A 21 3.12 -0.52 21.60
N GLN A 22 2.50 -1.12 20.58
CA GLN A 22 3.01 -2.29 19.85
C GLN A 22 4.09 -1.91 18.83
N ALA A 23 4.06 -0.69 18.32
CA ALA A 23 5.00 -0.18 17.32
C ALA A 23 6.30 0.37 17.92
N LYS A 24 6.41 0.45 19.26
CA LYS A 24 7.66 0.88 19.93
C LYS A 24 8.83 -0.02 19.49
N GLY A 25 9.94 0.60 19.08
CA GLY A 25 11.11 -0.10 18.57
C GLY A 25 11.00 -0.62 17.14
N ALA A 26 9.88 -0.42 16.43
CA ALA A 26 9.80 -0.71 15.00
C ALA A 26 10.73 0.21 14.21
N LYS A 27 11.43 -0.32 13.21
CA LYS A 27 12.29 0.49 12.32
C LYS A 27 11.48 1.30 11.32
N VAL A 28 10.33 0.76 10.92
CA VAL A 28 9.41 1.37 9.96
C VAL A 28 7.97 1.07 10.39
N VAL A 29 7.06 2.02 10.16
CA VAL A 29 5.61 1.81 10.27
C VAL A 29 4.87 2.36 9.05
N LEU A 30 3.69 1.83 8.79
CA LEU A 30 2.76 2.31 7.76
C LEU A 30 1.61 3.11 8.39
N GLY A 31 1.18 4.16 7.69
CA GLY A 31 0.03 4.97 8.05
C GLY A 31 -1.31 4.28 7.72
N PHE A 32 -2.37 5.10 7.64
CA PHE A 32 -3.76 4.64 7.46
C PHE A 32 -4.01 3.95 6.12
N ASN A 33 -4.93 2.99 6.11
CA ASN A 33 -5.27 2.18 4.93
C ASN A 33 -6.47 2.74 4.18
N GLU A 34 -6.24 3.27 2.98
CA GLU A 34 -7.25 3.85 2.09
C GLU A 34 -8.21 4.81 2.84
N PRO A 35 -7.67 5.82 3.54
CA PRO A 35 -8.47 6.71 4.39
C PRO A 35 -9.49 7.54 3.61
N GLU A 36 -9.33 7.71 2.30
CA GLU A 36 -10.30 8.36 1.44
C GLU A 36 -11.57 7.53 1.23
N ARG A 37 -11.50 6.22 1.40
CA ARG A 37 -12.59 5.30 1.08
C ARG A 37 -13.50 5.07 2.29
N ALA A 38 -14.81 5.28 2.08
CA ALA A 38 -15.82 5.12 3.13
C ALA A 38 -15.90 3.69 3.67
N ASP A 39 -15.67 2.69 2.81
CA ASP A 39 -15.63 1.27 3.16
C ASP A 39 -14.32 0.82 3.82
N GLN A 40 -13.28 1.66 3.82
CA GLN A 40 -11.94 1.40 4.37
C GLN A 40 -11.68 2.25 5.62
N ALA A 41 -10.52 2.88 5.82
CA ALA A 41 -10.27 3.63 7.05
C ALA A 41 -11.21 4.84 7.22
N SER A 42 -11.71 5.43 6.13
CA SER A 42 -12.73 6.49 6.14
C SER A 42 -12.40 7.63 7.12
N MET A 43 -11.35 8.37 6.82
CA MET A 43 -10.82 9.43 7.67
C MET A 43 -10.71 10.73 6.89
N ASP A 44 -11.22 11.82 7.45
CA ASP A 44 -10.97 13.16 6.92
C ASP A 44 -9.46 13.51 7.00
N PRO A 45 -8.88 14.21 5.99
CA PRO A 45 -7.45 14.56 6.01
C PRO A 45 -6.97 15.33 7.23
N ALA A 46 -7.76 16.29 7.74
CA ALA A 46 -7.38 17.10 8.90
C ALA A 46 -7.47 16.27 10.19
N TRP A 47 -8.45 15.36 10.29
CA TRP A 47 -8.48 14.38 11.36
C TRP A 47 -7.28 13.43 11.28
N ALA A 48 -7.00 12.85 10.11
CA ALA A 48 -5.87 11.95 9.92
C ALA A 48 -4.53 12.61 10.30
N ALA A 49 -4.32 13.89 9.99
CA ALA A 49 -3.14 14.64 10.42
C ALA A 49 -3.05 14.76 11.96
N ARG A 50 -4.15 15.05 12.66
CA ARG A 50 -4.17 15.09 14.14
C ARG A 50 -3.91 13.71 14.75
N ALA A 51 -4.53 12.66 14.21
CA ALA A 51 -4.33 11.29 14.63
C ALA A 51 -2.87 10.84 14.41
N TRP A 52 -2.29 11.23 13.27
CA TRP A 52 -0.88 10.99 12.97
C TRP A 52 0.03 11.59 14.03
N MET A 53 -0.16 12.87 14.37
CA MET A 53 0.65 13.54 15.40
C MET A 53 0.53 12.87 16.78
N GLN A 54 -0.62 12.28 17.08
CA GLN A 54 -0.84 11.61 18.36
C GLN A 54 -0.23 10.21 18.42
N TYR A 55 -0.30 9.44 17.33
CA TYR A 55 -0.04 7.98 17.38
C TYR A 55 1.11 7.49 16.49
N ILE A 56 1.48 8.23 15.44
CA ILE A 56 2.51 7.83 14.47
C ILE A 56 3.77 8.68 14.62
N GLU A 57 3.63 10.02 14.63
CA GLU A 57 4.77 10.94 14.75
C GLU A 57 5.67 10.69 15.99
N PRO A 58 5.15 10.31 17.18
CA PRO A 58 6.00 10.04 18.34
C PRO A 58 7.01 8.91 18.14
N LEU A 59 6.76 7.98 17.20
CA LEU A 59 7.68 6.90 16.87
C LEU A 59 8.96 7.42 16.19
N ARG A 60 8.89 8.58 15.51
CA ARG A 60 10.05 9.21 14.88
C ARG A 60 11.18 9.49 15.87
N ALA A 61 10.84 9.84 17.12
CA ALA A 61 11.84 10.09 18.17
C ALA A 61 12.67 8.83 18.52
N GLN A 62 12.20 7.64 18.14
CA GLN A 62 12.89 6.36 18.32
C GLN A 62 13.68 5.95 17.06
N GLY A 63 13.74 6.81 16.04
CA GLY A 63 14.39 6.51 14.77
C GLY A 63 13.52 5.74 13.78
N THR A 64 12.22 5.57 14.07
CA THR A 64 11.28 4.91 13.16
C THR A 64 11.02 5.76 11.92
N ARG A 65 11.09 5.15 10.72
CA ARG A 65 10.60 5.76 9.47
C ARG A 65 9.09 5.61 9.36
N LEU A 66 8.41 6.67 8.96
CA LEU A 66 6.95 6.76 8.92
C LEU A 66 6.48 6.79 7.46
N GLY A 67 5.80 5.73 7.02
CA GLY A 67 5.15 5.69 5.71
C GLY A 67 3.86 6.47 5.69
N SER A 68 3.58 7.18 4.60
CA SER A 68 2.30 7.86 4.41
C SER A 68 1.11 6.90 4.60
N PRO A 69 -0.13 7.43 4.74
CA PRO A 69 -1.30 6.63 4.44
C PRO A 69 -1.18 6.01 3.04
N ALA A 70 -1.78 4.85 2.83
CA ALA A 70 -1.79 4.19 1.52
C ALA A 70 -3.14 4.44 0.85
N ILE A 71 -3.13 5.16 -0.28
CA ILE A 71 -4.35 5.54 -1.02
C ILE A 71 -4.65 4.56 -2.14
N ALA A 72 -5.94 4.39 -2.47
CA ALA A 72 -6.34 3.69 -3.67
C ALA A 72 -5.86 4.42 -4.93
N SER A 73 -5.76 3.68 -6.04
CA SER A 73 -5.27 4.21 -7.32
C SER A 73 -6.30 5.05 -8.10
N THR A 74 -6.80 6.11 -7.45
CA THR A 74 -7.86 7.00 -7.95
C THR A 74 -7.48 8.47 -7.79
N ASP A 75 -8.15 9.37 -8.53
CA ASP A 75 -7.96 10.81 -8.35
C ASP A 75 -8.48 11.30 -6.98
N GLU A 76 -9.49 10.63 -6.40
CA GLU A 76 -9.94 10.90 -5.03
C GLU A 76 -8.83 10.61 -4.02
N GLY A 77 -8.16 9.46 -4.12
CA GLY A 77 -7.00 9.12 -3.31
C GLY A 77 -5.88 10.17 -3.45
N LEU A 78 -5.57 10.58 -4.68
CA LEU A 78 -4.55 11.63 -4.89
C LEU A 78 -4.92 12.96 -4.23
N ASN A 79 -6.19 13.36 -4.36
CA ASN A 79 -6.70 14.59 -3.78
C ASN A 79 -6.77 14.54 -2.25
N TRP A 80 -7.04 13.36 -1.68
CA TRP A 80 -7.03 13.13 -0.25
C TRP A 80 -5.60 13.24 0.30
N MET A 81 -4.64 12.53 -0.30
CA MET A 81 -3.23 12.57 0.13
C MET A 81 -2.65 13.98 0.05
N GLN A 82 -2.95 14.74 -1.01
CA GLN A 82 -2.51 16.12 -1.13
C GLN A 82 -2.98 16.99 0.04
N ARG A 83 -4.25 16.84 0.44
CA ARG A 83 -4.84 17.57 1.58
C ARG A 83 -4.25 17.10 2.89
N PHE A 84 -4.06 15.79 3.07
CA PHE A 84 -3.44 15.23 4.27
C PHE A 84 -2.01 15.75 4.45
N LEU A 85 -1.18 15.73 3.41
CA LEU A 85 0.19 16.24 3.49
C LEU A 85 0.22 17.74 3.82
N SER A 86 -0.72 18.52 3.28
CA SER A 86 -0.85 19.95 3.62
C SER A 86 -1.26 20.17 5.08
N GLU A 87 -2.19 19.38 5.60
CA GLU A 87 -2.61 19.47 7.01
C GLU A 87 -1.52 18.96 7.95
N LEU A 88 -0.79 17.92 7.55
CA LEU A 88 0.31 17.35 8.30
C LEU A 88 1.46 18.34 8.45
N ASP A 89 1.83 19.02 7.35
CA ASP A 89 2.84 20.09 7.36
C ASP A 89 2.44 21.24 8.29
N ARG A 90 1.16 21.65 8.26
CA ARG A 90 0.61 22.69 9.14
C ARG A 90 0.72 22.37 10.63
N VAL A 91 0.66 21.09 11.00
CA VAL A 91 0.81 20.63 12.40
C VAL A 91 2.23 20.15 12.72
N GLY A 92 3.19 20.33 11.81
CA GLY A 92 4.61 20.04 12.01
C GLY A 92 4.99 18.57 11.88
N GLY A 93 4.11 17.72 11.35
CA GLY A 93 4.41 16.32 11.07
C GLY A 93 5.04 16.12 9.70
N ARG A 94 5.56 14.91 9.44
CA ARG A 94 6.13 14.56 8.13
C ARG A 94 6.13 13.06 7.87
N ILE A 95 6.16 12.70 6.59
CA ILE A 95 6.37 11.32 6.11
C ILE A 95 7.83 11.11 5.69
N ASP A 96 8.29 9.87 5.67
CA ASP A 96 9.61 9.48 5.16
C ASP A 96 9.56 8.82 3.77
N PHE A 97 8.41 8.24 3.41
CA PHE A 97 8.18 7.61 2.11
C PHE A 97 6.67 7.57 1.79
N LEU A 98 6.35 7.40 0.52
CA LEU A 98 4.98 7.25 0.04
C LEU A 98 4.59 5.76 0.04
N ALA A 99 3.50 5.42 0.71
CA ALA A 99 2.83 4.13 0.57
C ALA A 99 1.71 4.25 -0.49
N LEU A 100 1.69 3.33 -1.45
CA LEU A 100 0.73 3.37 -2.57
C LEU A 100 0.15 1.99 -2.83
N HIS A 101 -1.13 1.96 -3.19
CA HIS A 101 -1.80 0.76 -3.68
C HIS A 101 -1.99 0.79 -5.19
N TRP A 102 -2.10 -0.40 -5.79
CA TRP A 102 -2.53 -0.55 -7.18
C TRP A 102 -3.37 -1.81 -7.40
N TYR A 103 -4.57 -1.63 -7.92
CA TYR A 103 -5.43 -2.72 -8.34
C TYR A 103 -6.01 -2.42 -9.72
N GLY A 104 -5.46 -3.07 -10.74
CA GLY A 104 -5.88 -2.86 -12.12
C GLY A 104 -5.05 -3.67 -13.12
N ARG A 105 -5.31 -3.45 -14.41
CA ARG A 105 -4.68 -4.21 -15.51
C ARG A 105 -3.51 -3.45 -16.13
N GLY A 106 -2.49 -4.20 -16.55
CA GLY A 106 -1.36 -3.69 -17.33
C GLY A 106 -0.23 -3.08 -16.49
N ALA A 107 0.98 -3.62 -16.61
CA ALA A 107 2.14 -3.17 -15.85
C ALA A 107 2.49 -1.70 -16.15
N ASN A 108 2.39 -1.25 -17.41
CA ASN A 108 2.64 0.15 -17.75
C ASN A 108 1.65 1.10 -17.05
N ASN A 109 0.37 0.72 -16.90
CA ASN A 109 -0.61 1.55 -16.20
C ASN A 109 -0.26 1.69 -14.71
N PHE A 110 0.16 0.58 -14.10
CA PHE A 110 0.64 0.56 -12.72
C PHE A 110 1.88 1.45 -12.54
N ILE A 111 2.90 1.28 -13.38
CA ILE A 111 4.13 2.07 -13.28
C ILE A 111 3.86 3.56 -13.53
N ASN A 112 2.98 3.88 -14.48
CA ASN A 112 2.53 5.26 -14.72
C ASN A 112 1.83 5.84 -13.49
N TRP A 113 1.00 5.06 -12.80
CA TRP A 113 0.31 5.50 -11.58
C TRP A 113 1.29 5.84 -10.45
N ILE A 114 2.22 4.94 -10.10
CA ILE A 114 3.17 5.20 -9.00
C ILE A 114 4.11 6.36 -9.34
N THR A 115 4.47 6.52 -10.62
CA THR A 115 5.27 7.65 -11.11
C THR A 115 4.49 8.97 -10.99
N LYS A 116 3.22 9.00 -11.43
CA LYS A 116 2.32 10.16 -11.29
C LYS A 116 2.15 10.57 -9.83
N ALA A 117 1.91 9.60 -8.94
CA ALA A 117 1.74 9.86 -7.51
C ALA A 117 3.02 10.45 -6.89
N ARG A 118 4.19 9.86 -7.19
CA ARG A 118 5.48 10.36 -6.72
C ARG A 118 5.76 11.78 -7.20
N GLN A 119 5.56 12.07 -8.48
CA GLN A 119 5.74 13.41 -9.04
C GLN A 119 4.80 14.43 -8.39
N ARG A 120 3.56 14.03 -8.10
CA ARG A 120 2.56 14.90 -7.46
C ARG A 120 2.94 15.29 -6.03
N PHE A 121 3.44 14.35 -5.23
CA PHE A 121 3.73 14.59 -3.81
C PHE A 121 5.18 14.98 -3.53
N GLY A 122 6.08 14.70 -4.46
CA GLY A 122 7.47 15.14 -4.45
C GLY A 122 8.44 13.99 -4.75
N ASP A 123 9.27 14.17 -5.77
CA ASP A 123 10.27 13.18 -6.21
C ASP A 123 11.36 12.87 -5.18
N ARG A 124 11.44 13.64 -4.08
CA ARG A 124 12.34 13.31 -2.97
C ARG A 124 11.91 12.05 -2.21
N TYR A 125 10.63 11.67 -2.27
CA TYR A 125 10.14 10.54 -1.51
C TYR A 125 10.42 9.23 -2.23
N PRO A 126 11.02 8.24 -1.55
CA PRO A 126 10.95 6.85 -1.97
C PRO A 126 9.50 6.35 -1.94
N VAL A 127 9.22 5.30 -2.71
CA VAL A 127 7.90 4.68 -2.83
C VAL A 127 7.95 3.26 -2.29
N TRP A 128 6.95 2.92 -1.50
CA TRP A 128 6.60 1.56 -1.12
C TRP A 128 5.25 1.23 -1.74
N VAL A 129 5.21 0.16 -2.55
CA VAL A 129 3.95 -0.37 -3.07
C VAL A 129 3.44 -1.41 -2.09
N THR A 130 2.63 -0.99 -1.13
CA THR A 130 2.23 -1.85 0.00
C THR A 130 1.18 -2.88 -0.39
N GLU A 131 0.44 -2.64 -1.47
CA GLU A 131 -0.45 -3.62 -2.09
C GLU A 131 -0.45 -3.43 -3.60
N PHE A 132 -0.26 -4.52 -4.36
CA PHE A 132 -0.58 -4.53 -5.78
C PHE A 132 -1.01 -5.90 -6.30
N ALA A 133 -1.96 -5.91 -7.23
CA ALA A 133 -2.41 -7.10 -7.94
C ALA A 133 -3.02 -6.76 -9.30
N CYS A 134 -3.07 -7.76 -10.21
CA CYS A 134 -3.74 -7.61 -11.50
C CYS A 134 -5.23 -7.91 -11.35
N THR A 135 -6.07 -6.88 -11.35
CA THR A 135 -7.50 -7.03 -11.07
C THR A 135 -8.38 -6.38 -12.13
N SER A 136 -9.63 -6.83 -12.20
CA SER A 136 -10.67 -6.24 -13.02
C SER A 136 -11.89 -5.97 -12.17
N TRP A 137 -12.26 -4.70 -12.07
CA TRP A 137 -13.47 -4.27 -11.37
C TRP A 137 -14.74 -4.47 -12.19
N ASN A 138 -14.62 -5.02 -13.41
CA ASN A 138 -15.74 -5.41 -14.25
C ASN A 138 -15.92 -6.94 -14.18
N PRO A 139 -16.97 -7.46 -13.53
CA PRO A 139 -17.21 -8.90 -13.39
C PRO A 139 -17.34 -9.63 -14.74
N SER A 140 -17.77 -8.92 -15.79
CA SER A 140 -17.90 -9.47 -17.15
C SER A 140 -16.56 -9.59 -17.88
N GLN A 141 -15.46 -9.12 -17.28
CA GLN A 141 -14.12 -9.16 -17.86
C GLN A 141 -13.11 -9.65 -16.81
N PRO A 142 -13.18 -10.92 -16.36
CA PRO A 142 -12.26 -11.46 -15.38
C PRO A 142 -10.82 -11.50 -15.92
N VAL A 143 -9.85 -11.33 -15.03
CA VAL A 143 -8.43 -11.41 -15.37
C VAL A 143 -8.02 -12.87 -15.49
N SER A 144 -7.41 -13.24 -16.63
CA SER A 144 -6.92 -14.61 -16.85
C SER A 144 -5.62 -14.89 -16.07
N GLN A 145 -5.33 -16.16 -15.77
CA GLN A 145 -4.06 -16.52 -15.11
C GLN A 145 -2.83 -16.09 -15.92
N GLN A 146 -2.89 -16.20 -17.25
CA GLN A 146 -1.80 -15.76 -18.13
C GLN A 146 -1.54 -14.27 -17.98
N GLU A 147 -2.59 -13.46 -17.89
CA GLU A 147 -2.48 -12.02 -17.72
C GLU A 147 -1.90 -11.65 -16.34
N VAL A 148 -2.32 -12.34 -15.27
CA VAL A 148 -1.73 -12.16 -13.93
C VAL A 148 -0.24 -12.46 -13.95
N ASN A 149 0.15 -13.59 -14.57
CA ASN A 149 1.55 -14.00 -14.64
C ASN A 149 2.40 -12.98 -15.42
N GLU A 150 1.89 -12.47 -16.54
CA GLU A 150 2.59 -11.47 -17.35
C GLU A 150 2.68 -10.13 -16.62
N PHE A 151 1.60 -9.70 -15.95
CA PHE A 151 1.60 -8.51 -15.13
C PHE A 151 2.63 -8.62 -13.99
N MET A 152 2.67 -9.74 -13.27
CA MET A 152 3.64 -9.97 -12.20
C MET A 152 5.08 -9.86 -12.74
N ARG A 153 5.38 -10.52 -13.87
CA ARG A 153 6.71 -10.47 -14.48
C ARG A 153 7.13 -9.07 -14.87
N GLN A 154 6.30 -8.38 -15.63
CA GLN A 154 6.63 -7.05 -16.14
C GLN A 154 6.72 -6.01 -15.01
N SER A 155 5.78 -6.06 -14.06
CA SER A 155 5.75 -5.10 -12.94
C SER A 155 6.96 -5.30 -12.02
N ILE A 156 7.27 -6.53 -11.59
CA ILE A 156 8.41 -6.79 -10.70
C ILE A 156 9.73 -6.43 -11.37
N ALA A 157 9.95 -6.85 -12.62
CA ALA A 157 11.17 -6.50 -13.35
C ALA A 157 11.35 -4.98 -13.47
N THR A 158 10.25 -4.24 -13.66
CA THR A 158 10.30 -2.78 -13.70
C THR A 158 10.56 -2.20 -12.31
N LEU A 159 9.85 -2.64 -11.27
CA LEU A 159 10.01 -2.16 -9.89
C LEU A 159 11.44 -2.36 -9.39
N ASP A 160 12.07 -3.51 -9.68
CA ASP A 160 13.46 -3.80 -9.33
C ASP A 160 14.46 -2.86 -10.01
N SER A 161 14.12 -2.32 -11.19
CA SER A 161 14.96 -1.34 -11.90
C SER A 161 14.82 0.10 -11.36
N LEU A 162 13.75 0.39 -10.61
CA LEU A 162 13.43 1.75 -10.16
C LEU A 162 14.07 2.02 -8.80
N ILE A 163 15.21 2.73 -8.77
CA ILE A 163 15.96 3.03 -7.53
C ILE A 163 15.16 3.79 -6.45
N TRP A 164 14.05 4.43 -6.84
CA TRP A 164 13.16 5.16 -5.93
C TRP A 164 12.01 4.30 -5.39
N VAL A 165 11.87 3.06 -5.85
CA VAL A 165 11.01 2.04 -5.24
C VAL A 165 11.85 1.24 -4.27
N GLU A 166 11.56 1.33 -2.98
CA GLU A 166 12.33 0.63 -1.96
C GLU A 166 11.76 -0.76 -1.64
N ARG A 167 10.42 -0.90 -1.68
CA ARG A 167 9.71 -2.14 -1.34
C ARG A 167 8.40 -2.26 -2.12
N TYR A 168 7.98 -3.49 -2.36
CA TYR A 168 6.67 -3.79 -2.91
C TYR A 168 6.13 -5.11 -2.35
N ALA A 169 4.81 -5.25 -2.23
CA ALA A 169 4.16 -6.44 -1.71
C ALA A 169 2.96 -6.85 -2.57
N TRP A 170 3.03 -8.04 -3.18
CA TRP A 170 1.93 -8.58 -3.97
C TRP A 170 0.75 -8.92 -3.06
N PHE A 171 -0.45 -8.47 -3.44
CA PHE A 171 -1.67 -8.82 -2.71
C PHE A 171 -2.19 -10.18 -3.19
N GLY A 172 -1.97 -11.21 -2.37
CA GLY A 172 -2.41 -12.54 -2.73
C GLY A 172 -1.94 -13.69 -1.85
N ALA A 173 -1.26 -13.44 -0.71
CA ALA A 173 -0.79 -14.48 0.21
C ALA A 173 -1.95 -15.14 1.00
N GLN A 174 -2.96 -15.63 0.30
CA GLN A 174 -4.20 -16.20 0.79
C GLN A 174 -4.62 -17.36 -0.11
N ARG A 175 -5.41 -18.28 0.44
CA ARG A 175 -5.98 -19.43 -0.31
C ARG A 175 -7.19 -19.04 -1.15
N GLN A 176 -7.88 -17.99 -0.73
CA GLN A 176 -9.08 -17.46 -1.36
C GLN A 176 -9.05 -15.95 -1.20
N LEU A 177 -9.32 -15.26 -2.31
CA LEU A 177 -9.50 -13.81 -2.36
C LEU A 177 -10.96 -13.49 -2.65
N ASP A 178 -11.35 -12.25 -2.41
CA ASP A 178 -12.65 -11.75 -2.85
C ASP A 178 -12.81 -11.89 -4.36
N ALA A 179 -14.05 -12.14 -4.80
CA ALA A 179 -14.35 -12.36 -6.21
C ALA A 179 -13.88 -11.21 -7.12
N ALA A 180 -13.91 -9.97 -6.61
CA ALA A 180 -13.45 -8.78 -7.32
C ALA A 180 -11.93 -8.75 -7.54
N LEU A 181 -11.15 -9.35 -6.64
CA LEU A 181 -9.70 -9.46 -6.78
C LEU A 181 -9.30 -10.66 -7.64
N GLY A 182 -10.15 -11.69 -7.71
CA GLY A 182 -9.94 -12.88 -8.53
C GLY A 182 -8.95 -13.86 -7.91
N SER A 183 -9.33 -15.14 -7.85
CA SER A 183 -8.50 -16.22 -7.29
C SER A 183 -7.20 -16.46 -8.06
N THR A 184 -7.08 -15.92 -9.27
CA THR A 184 -5.86 -15.97 -10.10
C THR A 184 -4.69 -15.21 -9.47
N ASN A 185 -4.93 -14.31 -8.51
CA ASN A 185 -3.89 -13.61 -7.74
C ASN A 185 -3.41 -14.38 -6.50
N CYS A 186 -4.03 -15.52 -6.15
CA CYS A 186 -3.65 -16.30 -4.96
C CYS A 186 -2.22 -16.88 -5.09
N LEU A 187 -1.35 -16.52 -4.14
CA LEU A 187 -0.01 -17.07 -3.96
C LEU A 187 -0.02 -18.41 -3.19
N ILE A 188 -1.12 -18.72 -2.49
CA ILE A 188 -1.28 -19.98 -1.74
C ILE A 188 -2.37 -20.81 -2.41
N ALA A 189 -2.04 -22.05 -2.77
CA ALA A 189 -2.99 -23.02 -3.31
C ALA A 189 -3.90 -23.59 -2.20
N SER A 190 -4.98 -24.26 -2.59
CA SER A 190 -5.96 -24.84 -1.66
C SER A 190 -5.36 -25.83 -0.64
N ASN A 191 -4.27 -26.51 -1.01
CA ASN A 191 -3.52 -27.44 -0.17
C ASN A 191 -2.54 -26.74 0.81
N GLY A 192 -2.53 -25.41 0.86
CA GLY A 192 -1.65 -24.63 1.74
C GLY A 192 -0.22 -24.46 1.24
N GLN A 193 0.13 -25.01 0.08
CA GLN A 193 1.43 -24.80 -0.57
C GLN A 193 1.43 -23.54 -1.44
N LEU A 194 2.61 -23.08 -1.87
CA LEU A 194 2.69 -22.03 -2.89
C LEU A 194 1.99 -22.49 -4.18
N SER A 195 1.15 -21.62 -4.74
CA SER A 195 0.66 -21.76 -6.12
C SER A 195 1.82 -21.54 -7.10
N GLU A 196 1.62 -21.80 -8.40
CA GLU A 196 2.65 -21.47 -9.41
C GLU A 196 2.98 -19.97 -9.44
N LEU A 197 1.97 -19.11 -9.24
CA LEU A 197 2.17 -17.67 -9.07
C LEU A 197 2.95 -17.37 -7.78
N GLY A 198 2.63 -18.05 -6.68
CA GLY A 198 3.36 -17.96 -5.41
C GLY A 198 4.84 -18.33 -5.54
N LYS A 199 5.15 -19.42 -6.25
CA LYS A 199 6.52 -19.84 -6.54
C LYS A 199 7.25 -18.78 -7.37
N THR A 200 6.58 -18.23 -8.38
CA THR A 200 7.13 -17.15 -9.22
C THR A 200 7.47 -15.92 -8.38
N TYR A 201 6.59 -15.51 -7.48
CA TYR A 201 6.83 -14.35 -6.62
C TYR A 201 7.97 -14.57 -5.60
N VAL A 202 8.06 -15.77 -5.01
CA VAL A 202 9.04 -16.07 -3.96
C VAL A 202 10.42 -16.41 -4.52
N TYR A 203 10.49 -17.14 -5.62
CA TYR A 203 11.75 -17.62 -6.20
C TYR A 203 12.26 -16.77 -7.37
N GLY A 204 11.44 -15.85 -7.87
CA GLY A 204 11.78 -14.98 -9.00
C GLY A 204 11.56 -15.65 -10.36
N PHE A 205 12.05 -14.95 -11.39
CA PHE A 205 12.07 -15.37 -12.79
C PHE A 205 13.44 -15.89 -13.21
#